data_AF-A0A965DD19-F1
#
_entry.id   AF-A0A965DD19-F1
#
_cell.length_a   1.000
_cell.length_b   1.000
_cell.length_c   1.000
_cell.angle_alpha   90.00
_cell.angle_beta   90.00
_cell.angle_gamma   90.00
#
_symmetry.space_group_name_H-M   'P 1'
#
loop_
_entity.id
_entity.type
_entity.pdbx_description
1 polymer ?
#
loop_
_entity_poly.entity_id
_entity_poly.type
_entity_poly.pdbx_seq_one_letter_code
_entity_poly.pdbx_strand_id
1 'polypeptide(L)'
;MLEDSVELSAEERMLLEMIALRQSRKQPLMVTECMRMQRLASPATVYRKLEALRDKDWIQVIQQPDNRKSKFLVLSKRAEQYFKLHHIALERALKAA
;
A
#
# COMPACT_ATOMS: atom_id res chain seq x y z
N MET A 1 -12.58 16.67 -7.76
CA MET A 1 -11.24 17.04 -8.26
C MET A 1 -10.25 16.21 -7.45
N LEU A 2 -9.95 14.98 -7.91
CA LEU A 2 -8.88 14.19 -7.31
C LEU A 2 -7.63 14.70 -7.98
N GLU A 3 -6.92 15.58 -7.30
CA GLU A 3 -5.65 16.07 -7.77
C GLU A 3 -4.68 14.89 -7.86
N ASP A 4 -4.30 14.53 -9.09
CA ASP A 4 -3.15 13.71 -9.45
C ASP A 4 -1.81 14.39 -9.06
N SER A 5 -1.76 15.12 -7.94
CA SER A 5 -0.58 15.83 -7.45
C SER A 5 0.21 15.01 -6.43
N VAL A 6 -0.18 13.77 -6.17
CA VAL A 6 0.61 12.89 -5.32
C VAL A 6 1.67 12.23 -6.20
N GLU A 7 2.89 12.74 -6.13
CA GLU A 7 4.09 12.10 -6.67
C GLU A 7 4.38 10.79 -5.93
N LEU A 8 3.59 9.75 -6.23
CA LEU A 8 3.99 8.38 -5.96
C LEU A 8 4.96 7.96 -7.06
N SER A 9 6.20 7.64 -6.69
CA SER A 9 7.11 7.00 -7.65
C SER A 9 6.54 5.66 -8.10
N ALA A 10 6.94 5.15 -9.26
CA ALA A 10 6.47 3.84 -9.75
C ALA A 10 6.62 2.72 -8.70
N GLU A 11 7.74 2.70 -7.98
CA GLU A 11 8.00 1.77 -6.88
C GLU A 11 7.06 1.94 -5.68
N GLU A 12 6.71 3.17 -5.30
CA GLU A 12 5.80 3.45 -4.19
C GLU A 12 4.37 3.01 -4.54
N ARG A 13 3.95 3.27 -5.78
CA ARG A 13 2.66 2.80 -6.31
C ARG A 13 2.58 1.27 -6.31
N MET A 14 3.63 0.59 -6.79
CA MET A 14 3.69 -0.87 -6.79
C MET A 14 3.63 -1.45 -5.36
N LEU A 15 4.35 -0.85 -4.40
CA LEU A 15 4.27 -1.24 -2.99
C LEU A 15 2.87 -1.04 -2.42
N LEU A 16 2.24 0.10 -2.71
CA LEU A 16 0.90 0.44 -2.25
C LEU A 16 -0.16 -0.55 -2.79
N GLU A 17 -0.10 -0.87 -4.08
CA GLU A 17 -0.98 -1.86 -4.72
C GLU A 17 -0.80 -3.26 -4.12
N MET A 18 0.43 -3.67 -3.86
CA MET A 18 0.72 -4.96 -3.24
C MET A 18 0.16 -5.05 -1.81
N ILE A 19 0.29 -3.97 -1.03
CA ILE A 19 -0.30 -3.88 0.32
C ILE A 19 -1.83 -3.97 0.22
N ALA A 20 -2.44 -3.23 -0.71
CA ALA A 20 -3.89 -3.25 -0.94
C ALA A 20 -4.40 -4.66 -1.29
N LEU A 21 -3.71 -5.37 -2.20
CA LEU A 21 -4.05 -6.73 -2.60
C LEU A 21 -3.95 -7.73 -1.44
N ARG A 22 -2.95 -7.58 -0.58
CA ARG A 22 -2.72 -8.46 0.57
C ARG A 22 -3.74 -8.19 1.69
N GLN A 23 -4.06 -6.92 1.92
CA GLN A 23 -5.11 -6.52 2.84
C GLN A 23 -6.49 -7.04 2.41
N SER A 24 -6.84 -6.95 1.11
CA SER A 24 -8.13 -7.46 0.62
C SER A 24 -8.28 -8.98 0.78
N ARG A 25 -7.17 -9.72 0.82
CA ARG A 25 -7.12 -11.15 1.10
C ARG A 25 -7.07 -11.50 2.60
N LYS A 26 -7.25 -10.52 3.50
CA LYS A 26 -7.13 -10.66 4.96
C LYS A 26 -5.75 -11.21 5.41
N GLN A 27 -4.71 -10.94 4.63
CA GLN A 27 -3.33 -11.34 4.89
C GLN A 27 -2.40 -10.11 4.80
N PRO A 28 -2.52 -9.14 5.72
CA PRO A 28 -1.73 -7.91 5.67
C PRO A 28 -0.24 -8.23 5.73
N LEU A 29 0.57 -7.47 4.97
CA LEU A 29 2.01 -7.68 4.91
C LEU A 29 2.71 -7.14 6.15
N MET A 30 3.69 -7.87 6.66
CA MET A 30 4.62 -7.34 7.65
C MET A 30 5.70 -6.49 6.98
N VAL A 31 6.19 -5.47 7.69
CA VAL A 31 7.34 -4.64 7.23
C VAL A 31 8.54 -5.52 6.87
N THR A 32 8.84 -6.52 7.70
CA THR A 32 9.95 -7.46 7.49
C THR A 32 9.73 -8.36 6.28
N GLU A 33 8.49 -8.70 5.94
CA GLU A 33 8.19 -9.48 4.73
C GLU A 33 8.41 -8.65 3.49
N CYS A 34 7.93 -7.39 3.47
CA CYS A 34 8.21 -6.45 2.38
C CYS A 34 9.71 -6.27 2.17
N MET A 35 10.49 -6.07 3.24
CA MET A 35 11.95 -5.91 3.14
C MET A 35 12.68 -7.15 2.60
N ARG A 36 12.09 -8.35 2.71
CA ARG A 36 12.66 -9.59 2.16
C ARG A 36 12.34 -9.78 0.68
N MET A 37 11.46 -8.97 0.09
CA MET A 37 11.12 -9.04 -1.34
C MET A 37 12.20 -8.39 -2.18
N GLN A 38 13.29 -9.13 -2.44
CA GLN A 38 14.46 -8.66 -3.20
C GLN A 38 14.14 -8.24 -4.64
N ARG A 39 13.00 -8.68 -5.19
CA ARG A 39 12.54 -8.29 -6.53
C ARG A 39 12.12 -6.82 -6.64
N LEU A 40 11.82 -6.16 -5.53
CA LEU A 40 11.38 -4.77 -5.52
C LEU A 40 12.56 -3.80 -5.45
N ALA A 41 13.41 -3.97 -4.43
CA ALA A 41 14.65 -3.22 -4.25
C ALA A 41 15.48 -3.87 -3.11
N SER A 42 16.61 -3.25 -2.75
CA SER A 42 17.32 -3.62 -1.52
C SER A 42 16.43 -3.43 -0.28
N PRO A 43 16.67 -4.17 0.83
CA PRO A 43 15.87 -4.05 2.05
C PRO A 43 15.81 -2.61 2.60
N ALA A 44 16.94 -1.88 2.54
CA ALA A 44 17.02 -0.49 2.97
C ALA A 44 16.20 0.44 2.06
N THR A 45 16.22 0.19 0.75
CA THR A 45 15.41 0.95 -0.21
C THR A 45 13.92 0.71 0.02
N VAL A 46 13.48 -0.54 0.18
CA VAL A 46 12.07 -0.86 0.47
C VAL A 46 11.64 -0.17 1.77
N TYR A 47 12.45 -0.24 2.82
CA TYR A 47 12.15 0.41 4.10
C TYR A 47 11.94 1.93 3.93
N ARG A 48 12.85 2.62 3.23
CA ARG A 48 12.71 4.05 2.94
C ARG A 48 11.41 4.39 2.18
N LYS A 49 11.01 3.52 1.24
CA LYS A 49 9.77 3.72 0.47
C LYS A 49 8.52 3.50 1.33
N LEU A 50 8.56 2.55 2.25
CA LEU A 50 7.49 2.36 3.24
C LEU A 50 7.38 3.58 4.17
N GLU A 51 8.51 4.16 4.60
CA GLU A 51 8.50 5.42 5.36
C GLU A 51 7.90 6.55 4.54
N ALA A 52 8.32 6.74 3.29
CA ALA A 52 7.74 7.76 2.42
C ALA A 52 6.23 7.59 2.20
N LEU A 53 5.75 6.35 1.99
CA LEU A 53 4.32 6.05 1.88
C LEU A 53 3.56 6.38 3.18
N ARG A 54 4.15 6.10 4.34
CA ARG A 54 3.55 6.43 5.64
C ARG A 54 3.51 7.94 5.85
N ASP A 55 4.60 8.64 5.55
CA ASP A 55 4.72 10.08 5.75
C ASP A 55 3.77 10.87 4.80
N LYS A 56 3.48 10.30 3.62
CA LYS A 56 2.46 10.79 2.66
C LYS A 56 1.02 10.36 3.02
N ASP A 57 0.79 9.71 4.17
CA ASP A 57 -0.51 9.18 4.63
C ASP A 57 -1.19 8.21 3.64
N TRP A 58 -0.41 7.34 2.98
CA TRP A 58 -0.93 6.24 2.15
C TRP A 58 -1.06 4.93 2.92
N ILE A 59 -0.20 4.73 3.92
CA ILE A 59 -0.20 3.51 4.73
C ILE A 59 -0.08 3.85 6.21
N GLN A 60 -0.53 2.92 7.03
CA GLN A 60 -0.34 2.93 8.47
C GLN A 60 0.34 1.64 8.89
N VAL A 61 1.09 1.72 10.00
CA VAL A 61 1.75 0.57 10.60
C VAL A 61 1.05 0.24 11.90
N ILE A 62 0.41 -0.92 11.95
CA ILE A 62 -0.27 -1.42 13.16
C ILE A 62 0.53 -2.56 13.78
N GLN A 63 0.43 -2.69 15.09
CA GLN A 63 0.97 -3.83 15.83
C GLN A 63 -0.20 -4.65 16.38
N GLN A 64 -0.10 -5.97 16.30
CA GLN A 64 -1.10 -6.83 16.94
C GLN A 64 -0.92 -6.80 18.47
N PRO A 65 -2.03 -6.81 19.24
CA PRO A 65 -1.97 -6.77 20.71
C PRO A 65 -1.14 -7.92 21.31
N ASP A 66 -1.28 -9.10 20.72
CA ASP A 66 -0.64 -10.37 21.15
C ASP A 66 0.82 -10.46 20.71
N ASN A 67 1.16 -9.88 19.55
CA ASN A 67 2.51 -9.90 19.02
C ASN A 67 3.01 -8.51 18.63
N ARG A 68 3.45 -7.76 19.65
CA ARG A 68 4.04 -6.42 19.49
C ARG A 68 5.32 -6.38 18.65
N LYS A 69 5.96 -7.54 18.41
CA LYS A 69 7.17 -7.62 17.57
C LYS A 69 6.85 -7.49 16.08
N SER A 70 5.62 -7.79 15.66
CA SER A 70 5.21 -7.72 14.27
C SER A 70 4.54 -6.39 13.92
N LYS A 71 5.15 -5.66 12.99
CA LYS A 71 4.62 -4.43 12.39
C LYS A 71 3.94 -4.78 11.08
N PHE A 72 2.61 -4.63 11.02
CA PHE A 72 1.79 -4.89 9.84
C PHE A 72 1.48 -3.60 9.11
N LEU A 73 1.51 -3.67 7.79
CA LEU A 73 1.19 -2.58 6.88
C LEU A 73 -0.29 -2.67 6.52
N VAL A 74 -1.01 -1.57 6.72
CA VAL A 74 -2.40 -1.40 6.31
C VAL A 74 -2.57 -0.10 5.53
N LEU A 75 -3.55 -0.05 4.65
CA LEU A 75 -3.92 1.16 3.93
C LEU A 75 -4.45 2.21 4.92
N SER A 76 -4.12 3.47 4.65
CA SER A 76 -4.81 4.59 5.29
C SER A 76 -6.21 4.77 4.70
N LYS A 77 -7.06 5.56 5.38
CA LYS A 77 -8.38 5.93 4.84
C LYS A 77 -8.29 6.61 3.47
N ARG A 78 -7.26 7.43 3.26
CA ARG A 78 -6.98 8.09 1.97
C ARG A 78 -6.72 7.05 0.88
N ALA A 79 -5.87 6.06 1.17
CA ALA A 79 -5.56 5.01 0.22
C ALA A 79 -6.77 4.12 -0.10
N GLU A 80 -7.58 3.79 0.92
CA GLU A 80 -8.82 3.04 0.71
C GLU A 80 -9.81 3.78 -0.21
N GLN A 81 -9.97 5.10 -0.02
CA GLN A 81 -10.80 5.93 -0.90
C GLN A 81 -10.24 5.96 -2.32
N TYR A 82 -8.93 6.11 -2.48
CA TYR A 82 -8.25 6.07 -3.77
C TYR A 82 -8.56 4.76 -4.52
N PHE A 83 -8.35 3.61 -3.89
CA PHE A 83 -8.62 2.32 -4.52
C PHE A 83 -10.10 2.07 -4.82
N LYS A 84 -11.01 2.55 -3.95
CA LYS A 84 -12.46 2.44 -4.18
C LYS A 84 -12.88 3.21 -5.44
N LEU A 85 -12.36 4.42 -5.63
CA LEU A 85 -12.67 5.25 -6.81
C LEU A 85 -12.09 4.62 -8.08
N HIS A 86 -10.86 4.09 -8.02
CA HIS A 86 -10.24 3.38 -9.14
C HIS A 86 -11.02 2.11 -9.51
N HIS A 87 -11.45 1.33 -8.52
CA HIS A 87 -12.27 0.15 -8.75
C HIS A 87 -13.59 0.48 -9.42
N ILE A 88 -14.33 1.51 -8.95
CA ILE A 88 -15.58 1.97 -9.58
C ILE A 88 -15.35 2.41 -11.04
N ALA A 89 -14.25 3.12 -11.30
CA ALA A 89 -13.92 3.57 -12.66
C ALA A 89 -13.63 2.38 -13.58
N LEU A 90 -12.85 1.39 -13.11
CA LEU A 90 -12.55 0.16 -13.85
C LEU A 90 -13.81 -0.65 -14.13
N GLU A 91 -14.70 -0.83 -13.15
CA GLU A 91 -15.96 -1.54 -13.36
C GLU A 91 -16.84 -0.88 -14.42
N ARG A 92 -16.90 0.46 -14.42
CA ARG A 92 -17.66 1.21 -15.43
C ARG A 92 -17.06 1.05 -16.82
N ALA A 93 -15.74 1.11 -16.94
CA ALA A 93 -15.05 0.92 -18.21
C ALA A 93 -15.28 -0.50 -18.77
N LEU A 94 -15.23 -1.53 -17.92
CA LEU A 94 -15.50 -2.91 -18.31
C LEU A 94 -16.97 -3.15 -18.70
N LYS A 95 -17.92 -2.44 -18.10
CA LYS A 95 -19.35 -2.53 -18.45
C LYS A 95 -19.72 -1.72 -19.70
N ALA A 96 -18.89 -0.76 -20.08
CA ALA A 96 -19.10 0.08 -21.26
C ALA A 96 -18.40 -0.43 -22.52
N ALA A 97 -17.63 -1.52 -22.40
CA ALA A 97 -16.98 -2.25 -23.48
C ALA A 97 -17.82 -3.46 -23.90
#